data_AF-A0A7C5T8D4-F1
#
_entry.id   AF-A0A7C5T8D4-F1
#
_cell.length_a   1.000
_cell.length_b   1.000
_cell.length_c   1.000
_cell.angle_alpha   90.00
_cell.angle_beta   90.00
_cell.angle_gamma   90.00
#
_symmetry.space_group_name_H-M   'P 1'
#
loop_
_entity.id
_entity.type
_entity.pdbx_description
1 polymer ?
#
loop_
_entity_poly.entity_id
_entity_poly.type
_entity_poly.pdbx_seq_one_letter_code
_entity_poly.pdbx_strand_id
1 'polypeptide(L)'
;TEEMLKLSIIPKKIVKEVLDEFISLSRQDVLTGSGYEFIYKILTNVFGPAKANAIMERLKIFVKATSGSDVSMGILHDLDAQSIANFIKKEHPQTMAVVLAYLDPKKALEVLQFLPKDIYADVLERISRLDRLSPGVVDEIGIVLDEEYRTIGGARRVGGVNALAEIIMNAPPGLEKELLERIEKRNPELAEEIKQRMFTFDDIVKIHDRYISVILREIDREVLLKALKGASEPVKRKILGAMSERARKVLQDELETMPPVRRIDVEKAQQEILKVIRRLEQQGEIVVPRGKEDVV
;
A
#
# COMPACT_ATOMS: atom_id res chain seq x y z
N THR A 1 6.63 -19.17 13.43
CA THR A 1 7.46 -17.98 13.72
C THR A 1 8.14 -18.09 15.08
N GLU A 2 7.44 -18.42 16.18
CA GLU A 2 8.08 -18.65 17.50
C GLU A 2 9.08 -19.83 17.55
N GLU A 3 8.81 -20.95 16.88
CA GLU A 3 9.76 -22.08 16.85
C GLU A 3 10.98 -21.80 15.94
N MET A 4 10.86 -20.89 14.98
CA MET A 4 12.01 -20.42 14.17
C MET A 4 12.93 -19.50 14.98
N LEU A 5 12.41 -18.82 16.01
CA LEU A 5 13.19 -17.99 16.95
C LEU A 5 13.98 -18.83 17.97
N LYS A 6 13.68 -20.13 18.10
CA LYS A 6 14.39 -21.06 18.99
C LYS A 6 15.53 -21.82 18.30
N LEU A 7 15.67 -21.67 16.98
CA LEU A 7 16.76 -22.29 16.24
C LEU A 7 18.03 -21.47 16.48
N SER A 8 18.98 -22.09 17.19
CA SER A 8 20.35 -21.57 17.38
C SER A 8 20.98 -21.23 16.02
N ILE A 9 21.93 -20.30 16.00
CA ILE A 9 22.69 -19.94 14.78
C ILE A 9 23.25 -21.20 14.12
N ILE A 10 22.64 -21.62 13.01
CA ILE A 10 23.04 -22.81 12.28
C ILE A 10 24.16 -22.41 11.32
N PRO A 11 25.34 -23.07 11.35
CA PRO A 11 26.40 -22.84 10.39
C PRO A 11 25.88 -22.98 8.94
N LYS A 12 26.24 -22.04 8.07
CA LYS A 12 25.86 -22.05 6.64
C LYS A 12 26.14 -23.39 5.94
N LYS A 13 27.15 -24.12 6.39
CA LYS A 13 27.51 -25.45 5.90
C LYS A 13 26.39 -26.48 6.12
N ILE A 14 25.79 -26.51 7.31
CA ILE A 14 24.70 -27.43 7.67
C ILE A 14 23.43 -27.07 6.90
N VAL A 15 23.14 -25.78 6.74
CA VAL A 15 22.01 -25.32 5.93
C VAL A 15 22.14 -25.80 4.47
N LYS A 16 23.36 -25.73 3.93
CA LYS A 16 23.66 -26.20 2.58
C LYS A 16 23.56 -27.73 2.47
N GLU A 17 24.09 -28.47 3.43
CA GLU A 17 24.00 -29.94 3.47
C GLU A 17 22.54 -30.42 3.52
N VAL A 18 21.68 -29.78 4.32
CA VAL A 18 20.25 -30.11 4.40
C VAL A 18 19.51 -29.74 3.11
N LEU A 19 19.87 -28.64 2.47
CA LEU A 19 19.32 -28.26 1.16
C LEU A 19 19.74 -29.23 0.06
N ASP A 20 21.00 -29.66 0.07
CA ASP A 20 21.53 -30.61 -0.90
C ASP A 20 20.90 -32.01 -0.68
N GLU A 21 20.68 -32.41 0.57
CA GLU A 21 19.95 -33.63 0.94
C GLU A 21 18.48 -33.56 0.47
N PHE A 22 17.79 -32.44 0.72
CA PHE A 22 16.42 -32.19 0.27
C PHE A 22 16.28 -32.25 -1.26
N ILE A 23 17.21 -31.63 -1.99
CA ILE A 23 17.25 -31.68 -3.45
C ILE A 23 17.53 -33.12 -3.92
N SER A 24 18.40 -33.87 -3.25
CA SER A 24 18.66 -35.27 -3.61
C SER A 24 17.44 -36.17 -3.40
N LEU A 25 16.70 -35.97 -2.31
CA LEU A 25 15.48 -36.70 -1.99
C LEU A 25 14.34 -36.35 -2.96
N SER A 26 14.27 -35.10 -3.43
CA SER A 26 13.29 -34.68 -4.43
C SER A 26 13.51 -35.29 -5.82
N ARG A 27 14.71 -35.81 -6.10
CA ARG A 27 15.06 -36.44 -7.40
C ARG A 27 14.76 -37.95 -7.46
N GLN A 28 14.47 -38.59 -6.32
CA GLN A 28 14.08 -40.00 -6.29
C GLN A 28 12.55 -40.12 -6.40
N ASP A 29 12.05 -40.07 -7.64
CA ASP A 29 10.74 -40.54 -8.15
C ASP A 29 9.62 -40.92 -7.15
N VAL A 30 9.14 -39.95 -6.36
CA VAL A 30 7.81 -39.99 -5.71
C VAL A 30 7.22 -38.58 -5.64
N LEU A 31 7.15 -37.88 -6.79
CA LEU A 31 6.52 -36.55 -6.90
C LEU A 31 5.20 -36.61 -7.68
N THR A 32 4.34 -37.57 -7.33
CA THR A 32 2.91 -37.54 -7.71
C THR A 32 2.08 -37.40 -6.44
N GLY A 33 2.08 -36.19 -5.89
CA GLY A 33 1.28 -35.82 -4.73
C GLY A 33 1.41 -34.33 -4.48
N SER A 34 0.29 -33.66 -4.15
CA SER A 34 0.30 -32.22 -3.84
C SER A 34 1.35 -31.94 -2.75
N GLY A 35 2.13 -30.86 -2.87
CA GLY A 35 3.16 -30.50 -1.87
C GLY A 35 2.63 -30.43 -0.44
N TYR A 36 1.31 -30.28 -0.28
CA TYR A 36 0.58 -30.36 0.98
C TYR A 36 0.70 -31.72 1.68
N GLU A 37 0.52 -32.84 0.97
CA GLU A 37 0.63 -34.19 1.57
C GLU A 37 2.06 -34.52 1.98
N PHE A 38 3.03 -34.07 1.19
CA PHE A 38 4.45 -34.24 1.49
C PHE A 38 4.86 -33.47 2.75
N ILE A 39 4.49 -32.19 2.84
CA ILE A 39 4.76 -31.36 4.02
C ILE A 39 4.02 -31.93 5.24
N TYR A 40 2.77 -32.37 5.08
CA TYR A 40 2.01 -32.99 6.17
C TYR A 40 2.71 -34.25 6.70
N LYS A 41 3.19 -35.13 5.80
CA LYS A 41 3.87 -36.38 6.17
C LYS A 41 5.20 -36.11 6.88
N ILE A 42 5.99 -35.14 6.41
CA ILE A 42 7.25 -34.74 7.06
C ILE A 42 6.96 -34.15 8.44
N LEU A 43 6.04 -33.18 8.54
CA LEU A 43 5.72 -32.55 9.81
C LEU A 43 5.15 -33.56 10.81
N THR A 44 4.37 -34.54 10.34
CA THR A 44 3.83 -35.62 11.18
C THR A 44 4.94 -36.53 11.69
N ASN A 45 5.90 -36.90 10.83
CA ASN A 45 7.03 -37.74 11.23
C ASN A 45 7.98 -37.04 12.22
N VAL A 46 8.19 -35.73 12.06
CA VAL A 46 9.15 -34.97 12.88
C VAL A 46 8.52 -34.45 14.19
N PHE A 47 7.27 -33.99 14.15
CA PHE A 47 6.63 -33.30 15.28
C PHE A 47 5.41 -34.02 15.85
N GLY A 48 5.00 -35.14 15.24
CA GLY A 48 3.78 -35.88 15.59
C GLY A 48 2.51 -35.28 14.98
N PRO A 49 1.44 -36.08 14.82
CA PRO A 49 0.24 -35.69 14.07
C PRO A 49 -0.50 -34.49 14.66
N ALA A 50 -0.53 -34.34 15.99
CA ALA A 50 -1.21 -33.22 16.63
C ALA A 50 -0.54 -31.87 16.33
N LYS A 51 0.80 -31.80 16.41
CA LYS A 51 1.56 -30.57 16.09
C LYS A 51 1.62 -30.32 14.60
N ALA A 52 1.72 -31.37 13.78
CA ALA A 52 1.65 -31.24 12.32
C ALA A 52 0.32 -30.63 11.88
N ASN A 53 -0.81 -31.11 12.40
CA ASN A 53 -2.13 -30.51 12.13
C ASN A 53 -2.21 -29.05 12.58
N ALA A 54 -1.69 -28.71 13.76
CA ALA A 54 -1.68 -27.33 14.24
C ALA A 54 -0.81 -26.39 13.37
N ILE A 55 0.34 -26.87 12.90
CA ILE A 55 1.23 -26.12 11.99
C ILE A 55 0.57 -25.99 10.61
N MET A 56 -0.10 -27.02 10.14
CA MET A 56 -0.77 -27.03 8.84
C MET A 56 -2.02 -26.16 8.83
N GLU A 57 -2.79 -26.12 9.92
CA GLU A 57 -3.87 -25.16 10.09
C GLU A 57 -3.35 -23.72 10.17
N ARG A 58 -2.23 -23.49 10.87
CA ARG A 58 -1.55 -22.18 10.85
C ARG A 58 -1.03 -21.79 9.47
N LEU A 59 -0.53 -22.75 8.67
CA LEU A 59 -0.12 -22.51 7.29
C LEU A 59 -1.31 -22.23 6.38
N LYS A 60 -2.43 -22.96 6.53
CA LYS A 60 -3.69 -22.65 5.82
C LYS A 60 -4.21 -21.28 6.18
N ILE A 61 -4.17 -20.90 7.46
CA ILE A 61 -4.55 -19.58 7.94
C ILE A 61 -3.57 -18.53 7.46
N PHE A 62 -2.26 -18.81 7.41
CA PHE A 62 -1.28 -17.87 6.86
C PHE A 62 -1.51 -17.68 5.36
N VAL A 63 -1.69 -18.75 4.60
CA VAL A 63 -2.12 -18.68 3.20
C VAL A 63 -3.43 -17.91 3.10
N LYS A 64 -4.51 -18.25 3.82
CA LYS A 64 -5.79 -17.51 3.85
C LYS A 64 -5.70 -16.05 4.30
N ALA A 65 -4.86 -15.72 5.28
CA ALA A 65 -4.70 -14.37 5.84
C ALA A 65 -3.79 -13.50 4.97
N THR A 66 -2.94 -14.13 4.16
CA THR A 66 -2.23 -13.52 3.02
C THR A 66 -3.07 -13.63 1.73
N SER A 67 -4.22 -14.32 1.77
CA SER A 67 -5.17 -14.56 0.67
C SER A 67 -6.57 -14.09 1.02
N GLY A 68 -6.68 -12.94 1.70
CA GLY A 68 -7.86 -12.11 1.52
C GLY A 68 -7.80 -11.58 0.09
N SER A 69 -8.61 -12.17 -0.80
CA SER A 69 -8.67 -11.99 -2.27
C SER A 69 -7.40 -12.38 -3.06
N ASP A 70 -7.57 -13.24 -4.06
CA ASP A 70 -6.91 -13.13 -5.36
C ASP A 70 -5.37 -12.98 -5.40
N VAL A 71 -4.62 -13.85 -4.73
CA VAL A 71 -3.15 -13.87 -4.89
C VAL A 71 -2.75 -14.10 -6.36
N SER A 72 -3.53 -14.92 -7.08
CA SER A 72 -3.23 -15.26 -8.48
C SER A 72 -3.54 -14.11 -9.45
N MET A 73 -4.55 -13.28 -9.19
CA MET A 73 -4.95 -12.19 -10.09
C MET A 73 -4.57 -10.79 -9.56
N GLY A 74 -3.92 -10.71 -8.39
CA GLY A 74 -3.57 -9.45 -7.72
C GLY A 74 -2.74 -8.49 -8.58
N ILE A 75 -1.97 -9.01 -9.53
CA ILE A 75 -1.20 -8.19 -10.47
C ILE A 75 -2.08 -7.27 -11.34
N LEU A 76 -3.32 -7.68 -11.61
CA LEU A 76 -4.25 -6.90 -12.40
C LEU A 76 -4.60 -5.55 -11.75
N HIS A 77 -4.51 -5.43 -10.43
CA HIS A 77 -4.72 -4.15 -9.75
C HIS A 77 -3.57 -3.16 -10.01
N ASP A 78 -2.34 -3.66 -10.13
CA ASP A 78 -1.15 -2.84 -10.34
C ASP A 78 -0.97 -2.40 -11.81
N LEU A 79 -1.58 -3.11 -12.77
CA LEU A 79 -1.44 -2.86 -14.21
C LEU A 79 -2.40 -1.75 -14.71
N ASP A 80 -1.96 -0.93 -15.66
CA ASP A 80 -2.88 -0.04 -16.37
C ASP A 80 -3.79 -0.79 -17.37
N ALA A 81 -4.92 -0.19 -17.74
CA ALA A 81 -5.93 -0.83 -18.59
C ALA A 81 -5.41 -1.22 -19.98
N GLN A 82 -4.49 -0.44 -20.55
CA GLN A 82 -3.92 -0.72 -21.87
C GLN A 82 -2.98 -1.94 -21.80
N SER A 83 -2.18 -2.06 -20.75
CA SER A 83 -1.34 -3.23 -20.49
C SER A 83 -2.16 -4.50 -20.33
N ILE A 84 -3.24 -4.46 -19.54
CA ILE A 84 -4.15 -5.62 -19.38
C ILE A 84 -4.77 -6.01 -20.73
N ALA A 85 -5.28 -5.05 -21.50
CA ALA A 85 -5.84 -5.31 -22.81
C ALA A 85 -4.82 -5.94 -23.76
N ASN A 86 -3.56 -5.50 -23.72
CA ASN A 86 -2.50 -6.07 -24.53
C ASN A 86 -2.19 -7.53 -24.20
N PHE A 87 -2.30 -7.93 -22.93
CA PHE A 87 -2.15 -9.32 -22.52
C PHE A 87 -3.31 -10.18 -23.04
N ILE A 88 -4.55 -9.71 -22.86
CA ILE A 88 -5.71 -10.56 -23.14
C ILE A 88 -6.24 -10.46 -24.58
N LYS A 89 -5.83 -9.48 -25.40
CA LYS A 89 -6.42 -9.27 -26.74
C LYS A 89 -6.26 -10.44 -27.72
N LYS A 90 -5.31 -11.34 -27.48
CA LYS A 90 -5.07 -12.54 -28.31
C LYS A 90 -5.69 -13.81 -27.72
N GLU A 91 -6.28 -13.70 -26.54
CA GLU A 91 -6.85 -14.84 -25.82
C GLU A 91 -8.25 -15.19 -26.30
N HIS A 92 -8.75 -16.35 -25.86
CA HIS A 92 -10.14 -16.74 -26.13
C HIS A 92 -11.13 -15.82 -25.37
N PRO A 93 -12.31 -15.49 -25.93
CA PRO A 93 -13.32 -14.64 -25.27
C PRO A 93 -13.72 -15.08 -23.85
N GLN A 94 -13.62 -16.39 -23.58
CA GLN A 94 -13.82 -16.92 -22.22
C GLN A 94 -12.75 -16.46 -21.23
N THR A 95 -11.47 -16.46 -21.62
CA THR A 95 -10.37 -16.00 -20.78
C THR A 95 -10.48 -14.49 -20.54
N MET A 96 -10.81 -13.72 -21.59
CA MET A 96 -11.08 -12.29 -21.46
C MET A 96 -12.23 -12.02 -20.47
N ALA A 97 -13.33 -12.78 -20.55
CA ALA A 97 -14.45 -12.66 -19.63
C ALA A 97 -14.05 -12.95 -18.18
N VAL A 98 -13.25 -13.99 -17.95
CA VAL A 98 -12.71 -14.30 -16.62
C VAL A 98 -11.85 -13.15 -16.10
N VAL A 99 -10.88 -12.66 -16.88
CA VAL A 99 -9.99 -11.57 -16.45
C VAL A 99 -10.79 -10.29 -16.12
N LEU A 100 -11.74 -9.91 -16.99
CA LEU A 100 -12.58 -8.72 -16.78
C LEU A 100 -13.49 -8.84 -15.55
N ALA A 101 -13.96 -10.04 -15.22
CA ALA A 101 -14.80 -10.28 -14.05
C ALA A 101 -14.06 -10.12 -12.71
N TYR A 102 -12.73 -10.17 -12.72
CA TYR A 102 -11.86 -9.95 -11.56
C TYR A 102 -11.40 -8.49 -11.40
N LEU A 103 -11.76 -7.60 -12.33
CA LEU A 103 -11.41 -6.18 -12.26
C LEU A 103 -12.54 -5.35 -11.63
N ASP A 104 -12.17 -4.23 -11.02
CA ASP A 104 -13.15 -3.20 -10.66
C ASP A 104 -13.94 -2.74 -11.90
N PRO A 105 -15.26 -2.51 -11.80
CA PRO A 105 -16.10 -2.23 -12.97
C PRO A 105 -15.62 -1.08 -13.87
N LYS A 106 -15.04 -0.03 -13.26
CA LYS A 106 -14.45 1.10 -14.00
C LYS A 106 -13.26 0.66 -14.84
N LYS A 107 -12.35 -0.11 -14.23
CA LYS A 107 -11.14 -0.62 -14.87
C LYS A 107 -11.47 -1.66 -15.94
N ALA A 108 -12.44 -2.53 -15.69
CA ALA A 108 -12.95 -3.48 -16.68
C ALA A 108 -13.48 -2.76 -17.94
N LEU A 109 -14.22 -1.67 -17.76
CA LEU A 109 -14.72 -0.85 -18.87
C LEU A 109 -13.58 -0.20 -19.66
N GLU A 110 -12.57 0.36 -18.97
CA GLU A 110 -11.38 0.93 -19.61
C GLU A 110 -10.62 -0.12 -20.42
N VAL A 111 -10.41 -1.32 -19.87
CA VAL A 111 -9.76 -2.44 -20.58
C VAL A 111 -10.57 -2.82 -21.82
N LEU A 112 -11.90 -2.94 -21.70
CA LEU A 112 -12.77 -3.30 -22.81
C LEU A 112 -12.63 -2.34 -23.99
N GLN A 113 -12.47 -1.03 -23.74
CA GLN A 113 -12.29 0.00 -24.79
C GLN A 113 -11.04 -0.21 -25.66
N PHE A 114 -10.02 -0.90 -25.14
CA PHE A 114 -8.80 -1.23 -25.88
C PHE A 114 -8.88 -2.56 -26.65
N LEU A 115 -9.95 -3.34 -26.45
CA LEU A 115 -10.19 -4.59 -27.17
C LEU A 115 -10.92 -4.35 -28.52
N PRO A 116 -10.81 -5.27 -29.49
CA PRO A 116 -11.56 -5.21 -30.74
C PRO A 116 -13.08 -5.20 -30.50
N LYS A 117 -13.82 -4.31 -31.19
CA LYS A 117 -15.26 -4.12 -30.93
C LYS A 117 -16.13 -5.31 -31.33
N ASP A 118 -15.66 -6.12 -32.28
CA ASP A 118 -16.34 -7.32 -32.78
C ASP A 118 -16.48 -8.42 -31.72
N ILE A 119 -15.60 -8.46 -30.71
CA ILE A 119 -15.64 -9.47 -29.64
C ILE A 119 -16.46 -9.04 -28.41
N TYR A 120 -16.93 -7.79 -28.33
CA TYR A 120 -17.56 -7.26 -27.12
C TYR A 120 -18.81 -8.03 -26.72
N ALA A 121 -19.68 -8.36 -27.67
CA ALA A 121 -20.93 -9.05 -27.40
C ALA A 121 -20.67 -10.45 -26.79
N ASP A 122 -19.74 -11.22 -27.36
CA ASP A 122 -19.39 -12.57 -26.89
C ASP A 122 -18.75 -12.51 -25.49
N VAL A 123 -17.82 -11.58 -25.26
CA VAL A 123 -17.17 -11.40 -23.94
C VAL A 123 -18.19 -11.01 -22.87
N LEU A 124 -19.05 -10.03 -23.14
CA LEU A 124 -20.07 -9.57 -22.17
C LEU A 124 -21.13 -10.65 -21.88
N GLU A 125 -21.57 -11.41 -22.89
CA GLU A 125 -22.48 -12.54 -22.71
C GLU A 125 -21.85 -13.60 -21.79
N ARG A 126 -20.56 -13.90 -21.97
CA ARG A 126 -19.84 -14.84 -21.12
C ARG A 126 -19.71 -14.36 -19.68
N ILE A 127 -19.39 -13.08 -19.47
CA ILE A 127 -19.35 -12.48 -18.12
C ILE A 127 -20.69 -12.66 -17.42
N SER A 128 -21.81 -12.42 -18.13
CA SER A 128 -23.16 -12.58 -17.55
C SER A 128 -23.51 -14.01 -17.12
N ARG A 129 -22.82 -15.01 -17.68
CA ARG A 129 -23.03 -16.44 -17.41
C ARG A 129 -21.96 -17.03 -16.49
N LEU A 130 -20.99 -16.25 -16.02
CA LEU A 130 -20.02 -16.70 -15.03
C LEU A 130 -20.74 -16.94 -13.69
N ASP A 131 -20.72 -18.19 -13.22
CA ASP A 131 -21.31 -18.58 -11.93
C ASP A 131 -20.22 -19.08 -10.98
N ARG A 132 -19.58 -20.20 -11.32
CA ARG A 132 -18.48 -20.77 -10.53
C ARG A 132 -17.29 -21.10 -11.42
N LEU A 133 -16.16 -20.49 -11.10
CA LEU A 133 -14.87 -20.83 -11.69
C LEU A 133 -14.14 -21.79 -10.76
N SER A 134 -13.47 -22.79 -11.34
CA SER A 134 -12.56 -23.65 -10.58
C SER A 134 -11.38 -22.81 -10.10
N PRO A 135 -11.02 -22.84 -8.80
CA PRO A 135 -9.87 -22.10 -8.29
C PRO A 135 -8.59 -22.36 -9.08
N GLY A 136 -8.36 -23.61 -9.52
CA GLY A 136 -7.17 -23.96 -10.31
C GLY A 136 -7.07 -23.24 -11.66
N VAL A 137 -8.21 -22.93 -12.30
CA VAL A 137 -8.20 -22.21 -13.59
C VAL A 137 -7.84 -20.73 -13.39
N VAL A 138 -8.31 -20.14 -12.30
CA VAL A 138 -7.98 -18.75 -11.93
C VAL A 138 -6.50 -18.64 -11.56
N ASP A 139 -5.98 -19.65 -10.85
CA ASP A 139 -4.57 -19.74 -10.48
C ASP A 139 -3.66 -19.85 -11.71
N GLU A 140 -4.01 -20.70 -12.67
CA GLU A 140 -3.26 -20.84 -13.93
C GLU A 140 -3.23 -19.54 -14.74
N ILE A 141 -4.37 -18.86 -14.89
CA ILE A 141 -4.44 -17.56 -15.58
C ILE A 141 -3.56 -16.53 -14.89
N GLY A 142 -3.59 -16.52 -13.55
CA GLY A 142 -2.77 -15.63 -12.74
C GLY A 142 -1.27 -15.82 -12.92
N ILE A 143 -0.81 -17.07 -12.92
CA ILE A 143 0.61 -17.41 -13.14
C ILE A 143 1.08 -16.93 -14.51
N VAL A 144 0.30 -17.19 -15.57
CA VAL A 144 0.65 -16.78 -16.94
C VAL A 144 0.70 -15.25 -17.05
N LEU A 145 -0.22 -14.53 -16.41
CA LEU A 145 -0.19 -13.06 -16.38
C LEU A 145 1.03 -12.51 -15.63
N ASP A 146 1.44 -13.13 -14.52
CA ASP A 146 2.66 -12.73 -13.78
C ASP A 146 3.93 -12.99 -14.62
N GLU A 147 4.00 -14.13 -15.32
CA GLU A 147 5.13 -14.47 -16.20
C GLU A 147 5.25 -13.52 -17.40
N GLU A 148 4.14 -13.22 -18.08
CA GLU A 148 4.10 -12.25 -19.17
C GLU A 148 4.49 -10.84 -18.70
N TYR A 149 3.99 -10.43 -17.54
CA TYR A 149 4.39 -9.15 -16.95
C TYR A 149 5.89 -9.06 -16.66
N ARG A 150 6.49 -10.12 -16.09
CA ARG A 150 7.93 -10.17 -15.84
C ARG A 150 8.73 -10.15 -17.14
N THR A 151 8.24 -10.81 -18.19
CA THR A 151 8.92 -10.98 -19.48
C THR A 151 8.96 -9.69 -20.28
N ILE A 152 7.90 -8.86 -20.22
CA ILE A 152 7.86 -7.54 -20.86
C ILE A 152 8.69 -6.51 -20.07
N GLY A 153 9.36 -6.93 -18.99
CA GLY A 153 10.20 -6.08 -18.17
C GLY A 153 9.35 -5.14 -17.34
N GLY A 154 8.33 -5.71 -16.67
CA GLY A 154 7.39 -5.05 -15.76
C GLY A 154 7.88 -3.70 -15.30
N ALA A 155 7.52 -2.66 -16.06
CA ALA A 155 7.76 -1.31 -15.65
C ALA A 155 6.73 -1.01 -14.57
N ARG A 156 6.92 -1.60 -13.38
CA ARG A 156 6.51 -0.92 -12.16
C ARG A 156 7.05 0.49 -12.35
N ARG A 157 6.19 1.50 -12.36
CA ARG A 157 6.65 2.89 -12.22
C ARG A 157 7.32 2.97 -10.85
N VAL A 158 8.61 2.64 -10.79
CA VAL A 158 9.45 2.79 -9.60
C VAL A 158 9.84 4.26 -9.59
N GLY A 159 8.97 5.10 -9.04
CA GLY A 159 9.20 6.53 -8.94
C GLY A 159 8.08 7.38 -9.53
N GLY A 160 8.44 8.61 -9.89
CA GLY A 160 7.50 9.67 -10.25
C GLY A 160 7.41 10.71 -9.15
N VAL A 161 6.68 11.79 -9.46
CA VAL A 161 6.65 12.97 -8.61
C VAL A 161 6.02 12.69 -7.24
N ASN A 162 5.08 11.74 -7.14
CA ASN A 162 4.51 11.27 -5.88
C ASN A 162 5.56 10.64 -4.96
N ALA A 163 6.30 9.65 -5.46
CA ALA A 163 7.34 8.98 -4.70
C ALA A 163 8.45 9.96 -4.30
N LEU A 164 8.80 10.90 -5.18
CA LEU A 164 9.78 11.94 -4.88
C LEU A 164 9.27 12.91 -3.80
N ALA A 165 8.00 13.33 -3.85
CA ALA A 165 7.38 14.16 -2.81
C ALA A 165 7.36 13.44 -1.45
N GLU A 166 7.08 12.13 -1.44
CA GLU A 166 7.14 11.34 -0.21
C GLU A 166 8.55 11.22 0.35
N ILE A 167 9.56 10.97 -0.49
CA ILE A 167 10.97 10.95 -0.07
C ILE A 167 11.37 12.29 0.55
N ILE A 168 11.02 13.39 -0.11
CA ILE A 168 11.34 14.76 0.36
C ILE A 168 10.64 15.05 1.69
N MET A 169 9.36 14.70 1.84
CA MET A 169 8.61 14.93 3.08
C MET A 169 9.08 14.06 4.26
N ASN A 170 9.78 12.96 4.02
CA ASN A 170 10.37 12.13 5.08
C ASN A 170 11.82 12.55 5.40
N ALA A 171 12.39 13.51 4.66
CA ALA A 171 13.72 14.02 4.94
C ALA A 171 13.74 14.86 6.25
N PRO A 172 14.89 14.97 6.93
CA PRO A 172 15.04 15.85 8.08
C PRO A 172 14.74 17.32 7.76
N PRO A 173 14.22 18.10 8.73
CA PRO A 173 14.04 19.54 8.57
C PRO A 173 15.36 20.20 8.12
N GLY A 174 15.30 20.97 7.04
CA GLY A 174 16.47 21.58 6.38
C GLY A 174 16.95 20.85 5.13
N LEU A 175 17.04 19.51 5.15
CA LEU A 175 17.42 18.73 3.97
C LEU A 175 16.30 18.76 2.92
N GLU A 176 15.03 18.68 3.35
CA GLU A 176 13.86 18.89 2.51
C GLU A 176 13.97 20.19 1.68
N LYS A 177 14.27 21.30 2.37
CA LYS A 177 14.39 22.62 1.75
C LYS A 177 15.57 22.68 0.77
N GLU A 178 16.72 22.14 1.16
CA GLU A 178 17.88 22.06 0.28
C GLU A 178 17.59 21.24 -0.99
N LEU A 179 16.93 20.09 -0.86
CA LEU A 179 16.55 19.25 -1.99
C LEU A 179 15.58 19.97 -2.93
N LEU A 180 14.55 20.63 -2.40
CA LEU A 180 13.61 21.41 -3.21
C LEU A 180 14.30 22.57 -3.92
N GLU A 181 15.17 23.33 -3.24
CA GLU A 181 15.93 24.43 -3.87
C GLU A 181 16.86 23.93 -4.98
N ARG A 182 17.49 22.76 -4.81
CA ARG A 182 18.31 22.13 -5.85
C ARG A 182 17.48 21.67 -7.04
N ILE A 183 16.29 21.11 -6.80
CA ILE A 183 15.37 20.71 -7.86
C ILE A 183 14.86 21.95 -8.60
N GLU A 184 14.44 22.99 -7.89
CA GLU A 184 13.91 24.24 -8.45
C GLU A 184 14.94 24.96 -9.33
N LYS A 185 16.22 24.99 -8.92
CA LYS A 185 17.31 25.54 -9.75
C LYS A 185 17.51 24.78 -11.07
N ARG A 186 17.25 23.47 -11.09
CA ARG A 186 17.46 22.62 -12.27
C ARG A 186 16.21 22.51 -13.14
N ASN A 187 15.04 22.44 -12.53
CA ASN A 187 13.74 22.28 -13.16
C ASN A 187 12.65 22.92 -12.27
N PRO A 188 12.30 24.19 -12.51
CA PRO A 188 11.26 24.90 -11.75
C PRO A 188 9.87 24.25 -11.86
N GLU A 189 9.53 23.73 -13.03
CA GLU A 189 8.22 23.09 -13.27
C GLU A 189 8.08 21.82 -12.43
N LEU A 190 9.12 20.99 -12.37
CA LEU A 190 9.13 19.79 -11.53
C LEU A 190 9.06 20.14 -10.04
N ALA A 191 9.76 21.20 -9.60
CA ALA A 191 9.68 21.65 -8.21
C ALA A 191 8.27 22.08 -7.83
N GLU A 192 7.59 22.80 -8.73
CA GLU A 192 6.20 23.20 -8.54
C GLU A 192 5.26 21.98 -8.53
N GLU A 193 5.48 21.02 -9.43
CA GLU A 193 4.72 19.77 -9.49
C GLU A 193 4.90 18.90 -8.23
N ILE A 194 6.10 18.91 -7.62
CA ILE A 194 6.37 18.27 -6.33
C ILE A 194 5.62 19.00 -5.22
N LYS A 195 5.75 20.33 -5.14
CA LYS A 195 5.10 21.17 -4.11
C LYS A 195 3.59 21.01 -4.12
N GLN A 196 2.96 20.96 -5.30
CA GLN A 196 1.51 20.74 -5.44
C GLN A 196 1.04 19.39 -4.92
N ARG A 197 1.92 18.38 -4.90
CA ARG A 197 1.61 17.04 -4.42
C ARG A 197 2.00 16.82 -2.95
N MET A 198 2.73 17.75 -2.34
CA MET A 198 3.03 17.73 -0.92
C MET A 198 1.84 18.28 -0.14
N PHE A 199 1.43 17.55 0.91
CA PHE A 199 0.50 18.09 1.89
C PHE A 199 1.30 18.85 2.95
N THR A 200 1.18 20.19 2.95
CA THR A 200 1.91 21.07 3.86
C THR A 200 1.11 21.36 5.13
N PHE A 201 1.76 21.92 6.15
CA PHE A 201 1.08 22.31 7.38
C PHE A 201 -0.01 23.38 7.15
N ASP A 202 0.17 24.25 6.16
CA ASP A 202 -0.84 25.24 5.80
C ASP A 202 -2.06 24.62 5.12
N ASP A 203 -1.93 23.44 4.51
CA ASP A 203 -3.04 22.73 3.86
C ASP A 203 -4.05 22.15 4.87
N ILE A 204 -3.75 22.17 6.18
CA ILE A 204 -4.69 21.78 7.24
C ILE A 204 -6.01 22.56 7.13
N VAL A 205 -6.00 23.80 6.61
CA VAL A 205 -7.22 24.59 6.38
C VAL A 205 -8.22 23.90 5.46
N LYS A 206 -7.74 23.06 4.53
CA LYS A 206 -8.54 22.33 3.54
C LYS A 206 -9.20 21.08 4.13
N ILE A 207 -8.71 20.56 5.26
CA ILE A 207 -9.27 19.38 5.91
C ILE A 207 -10.67 19.72 6.48
N HIS A 208 -11.62 18.80 6.35
CA HIS A 208 -12.96 18.95 6.91
C HIS A 208 -12.92 18.96 8.45
N ASP A 209 -13.72 19.82 9.11
CA ASP A 209 -13.66 20.07 10.57
C ASP A 209 -13.76 18.80 11.42
N ARG A 210 -14.65 17.87 11.03
CA ARG A 210 -14.79 16.54 11.67
C ARG A 210 -13.46 15.78 11.82
N TYR A 211 -12.55 15.90 10.85
CA TYR A 211 -11.26 15.23 10.87
C TYR A 211 -10.23 15.99 11.71
N ILE A 212 -10.33 17.33 11.78
CA ILE A 212 -9.47 18.13 12.67
C ILE A 212 -9.64 17.68 14.12
N SER A 213 -10.89 17.44 14.57
CA SER A 213 -11.14 16.96 15.93
C SER A 213 -10.58 15.56 16.20
N VAL A 214 -10.44 14.71 15.18
CA VAL A 214 -9.78 13.39 15.29
C VAL A 214 -8.28 13.56 15.40
N ILE A 215 -7.69 14.36 14.50
CA ILE A 215 -6.27 14.69 14.48
C ILE A 215 -5.80 15.26 15.84
N LEU A 216 -6.57 16.19 16.42
CA LEU A 216 -6.22 16.83 17.68
C LEU A 216 -6.22 15.89 18.89
N ARG A 217 -6.86 14.72 18.82
CA ARG A 217 -6.82 13.73 19.92
C ARG A 217 -5.53 12.94 19.95
N GLU A 218 -4.85 12.83 18.80
CA GLU A 218 -3.61 12.07 18.62
C GLU A 218 -2.34 12.94 18.77
N ILE A 219 -2.49 14.24 18.99
CA ILE A 219 -1.37 15.18 19.07
C ILE A 219 -1.16 15.59 20.53
N ASP A 220 0.09 15.49 20.98
CA ASP A 220 0.49 16.03 22.28
C ASP A 220 0.32 17.55 22.33
N ARG A 221 -0.18 18.04 23.47
CA ARG A 221 -0.48 19.45 23.66
C ARG A 221 0.75 20.37 23.51
N GLU A 222 1.91 19.94 23.98
CA GLU A 222 3.15 20.72 23.88
C GLU A 222 3.59 20.84 22.41
N VAL A 223 3.44 19.75 21.65
CA VAL A 223 3.70 19.73 20.20
C VAL A 223 2.74 20.67 19.48
N LEU A 224 1.45 20.61 19.81
CA LEU A 224 0.43 21.48 19.23
C LEU A 224 0.73 22.97 19.49
N LEU A 225 1.10 23.33 20.72
CA LEU A 225 1.47 24.70 21.09
C LEU A 225 2.67 25.20 20.28
N LYS A 226 3.74 24.41 20.20
CA LYS A 226 4.95 24.77 19.43
C LYS A 226 4.63 24.95 17.95
N ALA A 227 3.85 24.05 17.36
CA ALA A 227 3.46 24.12 15.96
C ALA A 227 2.59 25.36 15.66
N LEU A 228 1.63 25.65 16.54
CA LEU A 228 0.74 26.80 16.42
C LEU A 228 1.45 28.14 16.60
N LYS A 229 2.54 28.21 17.37
CA LYS A 229 3.30 29.46 17.56
C LYS A 229 3.79 30.06 16.23
N GLY A 230 4.22 29.21 15.29
CA GLY A 230 4.62 29.62 13.95
C GLY A 230 3.61 29.33 12.84
N ALA A 231 2.36 28.98 13.19
CA ALA A 231 1.31 28.73 12.21
C ALA A 231 0.74 30.03 11.65
N SER A 232 0.25 29.97 10.41
CA SER A 232 -0.51 31.05 9.80
C SER A 232 -1.86 31.27 10.52
N GLU A 233 -2.38 32.49 10.49
CA GLU A 233 -3.64 32.83 11.16
C GLU A 233 -4.85 31.98 10.67
N PRO A 234 -4.97 31.65 9.36
CA PRO A 234 -5.99 30.72 8.88
C PRO A 234 -5.92 29.34 9.54
N VAL A 235 -4.72 28.78 9.69
CA VAL A 235 -4.50 27.48 10.35
C VAL A 235 -4.86 27.55 11.83
N LYS A 236 -4.42 28.58 12.54
CA LYS A 236 -4.78 28.81 13.94
C LYS A 236 -6.30 28.83 14.12
N ARG A 237 -7.01 29.62 13.32
CA ARG A 237 -8.48 29.70 13.38
C ARG A 237 -9.15 28.37 13.09
N LYS A 238 -8.67 27.63 12.08
CA LYS A 238 -9.20 26.30 11.73
C LYS A 238 -9.08 25.33 12.89
N ILE A 239 -7.88 25.25 13.48
CA ILE A 239 -7.60 24.34 14.59
C ILE A 239 -8.40 24.73 15.83
N LEU A 240 -8.38 26.01 16.21
CA LEU A 240 -9.12 26.53 17.37
C LEU A 240 -10.64 26.36 17.19
N GLY A 241 -11.17 26.55 15.99
CA GLY A 241 -12.58 26.39 15.67
C GLY A 241 -13.10 24.96 15.86
N ALA A 242 -12.24 23.95 15.66
CA ALA A 242 -12.57 22.55 15.85
C ALA A 242 -12.51 22.07 17.33
N MET A 243 -12.15 22.97 18.26
CA MET A 243 -12.08 22.70 19.69
C MET A 243 -13.32 23.21 20.43
N SER A 244 -13.59 22.64 21.60
CA SER A 244 -14.59 23.19 22.53
C SER A 244 -14.15 24.56 23.06
N GLU A 245 -15.12 25.41 23.44
CA GLU A 245 -14.84 26.77 23.97
C GLU A 245 -13.81 26.77 25.11
N ARG A 246 -13.93 25.80 26.03
CA ARG A 246 -12.98 25.66 27.14
C ARG A 246 -11.57 25.34 26.64
N ALA A 247 -11.42 24.33 25.77
CA ALA A 247 -10.12 23.91 25.29
C ALA A 247 -9.45 24.99 24.43
N ARG A 248 -10.25 25.68 23.60
CA ARG A 248 -9.82 26.82 22.80
C ARG A 248 -9.24 27.93 23.66
N LYS A 249 -9.98 28.35 24.69
CA LYS A 249 -9.55 29.44 25.59
C LYS A 249 -8.22 29.11 26.27
N VAL A 250 -8.11 27.90 26.83
CA VAL A 250 -6.87 27.50 27.51
C VAL A 250 -5.68 27.45 26.54
N LEU A 251 -5.88 26.96 25.31
CA LEU A 251 -4.81 26.94 24.31
C LEU A 251 -4.40 28.35 23.86
N GLN A 252 -5.34 29.28 23.76
CA GLN A 252 -5.07 30.69 23.46
C GLN A 252 -4.26 31.37 24.58
N ASP A 253 -4.69 31.21 25.83
CA ASP A 253 -3.98 31.76 27.00
C ASP A 253 -2.53 31.22 27.07
N GLU A 254 -2.33 29.94 26.74
CA GLU A 254 -0.99 29.34 26.67
C GLU A 254 -0.16 29.87 25.49
N LEU A 255 -0.76 30.09 24.32
CA LEU A 255 -0.03 30.64 23.17
C LEU A 255 0.44 32.09 23.41
N GLU A 256 -0.34 32.88 24.14
CA GLU A 256 0.00 34.25 24.54
C GLU A 256 1.14 34.27 25.55
N THR A 257 1.10 33.37 26.54
CA THR A 257 2.11 33.28 27.60
C THR A 257 3.35 32.48 27.20
N MET A 258 3.31 31.75 26.07
CA MET A 258 4.41 30.93 25.60
C MET A 258 5.66 31.76 25.24
N PRO A 259 6.84 31.40 25.78
CA PRO A 259 8.10 32.10 25.47
C PRO A 259 8.48 31.94 23.99
N PRO A 260 9.42 32.76 23.49
CA PRO A 260 9.94 32.62 22.12
C PRO A 260 10.49 31.22 21.88
N VAL A 261 9.98 30.55 20.83
CA VAL A 261 10.40 29.21 20.42
C VAL A 261 11.34 29.33 19.22
N ARG A 262 12.38 28.49 19.15
CA ARG A 262 13.28 28.48 17.99
C ARG A 262 12.52 27.97 16.77
N ARG A 263 12.79 28.58 15.62
CA ARG A 263 12.16 28.21 14.34
C ARG A 263 12.28 26.71 14.04
N ILE A 264 13.44 26.10 14.33
CA ILE A 264 13.66 24.67 14.10
C ILE A 264 12.76 23.77 14.96
N ASP A 265 12.40 24.21 16.17
CA ASP A 265 11.53 23.44 17.07
C ASP A 265 10.06 23.56 16.63
N VAL A 266 9.68 24.71 16.08
CA VAL A 266 8.37 24.90 15.42
C VAL A 266 8.25 23.98 14.20
N GLU A 267 9.25 23.98 13.31
CA GLU A 267 9.25 23.15 12.10
C GLU A 267 9.20 21.65 12.45
N LYS A 268 9.94 21.22 13.48
CA LYS A 268 9.86 19.84 14.00
C LYS A 268 8.46 19.49 14.50
N ALA A 269 7.84 20.36 15.28
CA ALA A 269 6.50 20.13 15.81
C ALA A 269 5.44 20.07 14.68
N GLN A 270 5.55 20.94 13.68
CA GLN A 270 4.68 20.91 12.49
C GLN A 270 4.85 19.60 11.70
N GLN A 271 6.10 19.14 11.51
CA GLN A 271 6.38 17.86 10.85
C GLN A 271 5.86 16.66 11.63
N GLU A 272 5.91 16.69 12.96
CA GLU A 272 5.33 15.65 13.80
C GLU A 272 3.80 15.56 13.62
N ILE A 273 3.11 16.70 13.57
CA ILE A 273 1.68 16.76 13.27
C ILE A 273 1.37 16.21 11.87
N LEU A 274 2.16 16.57 10.85
CA LEU A 274 2.00 16.04 9.50
C LEU A 274 2.15 14.51 9.44
N LYS A 275 3.06 13.94 10.24
CA LYS A 275 3.20 12.48 10.37
C LYS A 275 1.97 11.83 10.99
N VAL A 276 1.38 12.45 12.00
CA VAL A 276 0.12 11.97 12.61
C VAL A 276 -1.02 11.99 11.60
N ILE A 277 -1.17 13.09 10.85
CA ILE A 277 -2.18 13.23 9.79
C ILE A 277 -2.02 12.12 8.75
N ARG A 278 -0.80 11.89 8.25
CA ARG A 278 -0.51 10.83 7.28
C ARG A 278 -0.84 9.43 7.81
N ARG A 279 -0.51 9.14 9.06
CA ARG A 279 -0.83 7.86 9.69
C ARG A 279 -2.34 7.64 9.74
N LEU A 280 -3.10 8.66 10.15
CA LEU A 280 -4.56 8.60 10.20
C LEU A 280 -5.20 8.47 8.81
N GLU A 281 -4.61 9.13 7.79
CA GLU A 281 -5.03 9.01 6.39
C GLU A 281 -4.81 7.58 5.88
N GLN A 282 -3.64 6.99 6.15
CA GLN A 282 -3.32 5.60 5.78
C GLN A 282 -4.23 4.57 6.46
N GLN A 283 -4.73 4.89 7.65
CA GLN A 283 -5.70 4.07 8.37
C GLN A 283 -7.15 4.25 7.87
N GLY A 284 -7.39 5.21 6.97
CA GLY A 284 -8.72 5.57 6.49
C GLY A 284 -9.58 6.32 7.52
N GLU A 285 -9.00 6.76 8.64
CA GLU A 285 -9.71 7.50 9.69
C GLU A 285 -10.00 8.95 9.28
N ILE A 286 -9.14 9.53 8.44
CA ILE A 286 -9.32 10.86 7.88
C ILE A 286 -9.16 10.84 6.36
N VAL A 287 -9.77 11.83 5.71
CA VAL A 287 -9.55 12.10 4.28
C VAL A 287 -8.90 13.47 4.15
N VAL A 288 -7.77 13.52 3.47
CA VAL A 288 -7.00 14.74 3.24
C VAL A 288 -7.11 15.11 1.76
N PRO A 289 -7.71 16.26 1.41
CA PRO A 289 -7.86 16.64 0.01
C PRO A 289 -6.50 16.98 -0.60
N ARG A 290 -6.10 16.23 -1.64
CA ARG A 290 -4.87 16.49 -2.41
C ARG A 290 -5.25 17.05 -3.79
N GLY A 291 -5.19 18.36 -3.95
CA GLY A 291 -5.49 19.00 -5.23
C GLY A 291 -6.98 18.97 -5.63
N LYS A 292 -7.27 19.36 -6.88
CA LYS A 292 -8.65 19.64 -7.37
C LYS A 292 -9.52 18.40 -7.61
N GLU A 293 -8.99 17.19 -7.52
CA GLU A 293 -9.71 15.97 -7.98
C GLU A 293 -10.41 15.20 -6.86
N ASP A 294 -10.12 15.46 -5.59
CA ASP A 294 -10.64 14.66 -4.46
C ASP A 294 -11.84 15.28 -3.73
N VAL A 295 -12.53 16.25 -4.35
CA VAL A 295 -13.74 16.86 -3.76
C VAL A 295 -14.95 16.50 -4.62
N VAL A 296 -15.74 15.54 -4.14
CA VAL A 296 -17.12 15.30 -4.59
C VAL A 296 -18.07 16.06 -3.68
#